data_AF-E4V3B3-F1
#
_entry.id   AF-E4V3B3-F1
#
_cell.length_a   1.000
_cell.length_b   1.000
_cell.length_c   1.000
_cell.angle_alpha   90.00
_cell.angle_beta   90.00
_cell.angle_gamma   90.00
#
_symmetry.space_group_name_H-M   'P 1'
#
loop_
_entity.id
_entity.type
_entity.pdbx_description
1 polymer ?
#
loop_
_entity_poly.entity_id
_entity_poly.type
_entity_poly.pdbx_seq_one_letter_code
_entity_poly.pdbx_strand_id
1 'polypeptide(L)'
;MFPPNVNLGKRFTALGVDLIILGIFLSPSIKNILSNSFFLWFGRNSFAVYLTHGTLLKTVLTYMIYGNITGEPWVVTKNEKGEDVLPPWFPRGSPGVFAICIPIWLVIVYTVAHFWTTYVDSFCARVTQRLENLAFESDNEKTQQLPR
;
A
#
# COMPACT_ATOMS: atom_id res chain seq x y z
N MET A 1 30.42 24.41 13.16
CA MET A 1 30.85 23.98 11.82
C MET A 1 29.66 23.44 11.02
N PHE A 2 28.62 24.25 10.82
CA PHE A 2 27.55 24.01 9.85
C PHE A 2 27.25 25.36 9.17
N PRO A 3 27.13 25.42 7.83
CA PRO A 3 26.92 26.68 7.12
C PRO A 3 25.55 27.29 7.49
N PRO A 4 25.43 28.63 7.55
CA PRO A 4 24.15 29.29 7.84
C PRO A 4 23.15 29.08 6.69
N ASN A 5 21.87 28.87 7.00
CA ASN A 5 20.78 28.41 6.11
C ASN A 5 20.68 26.90 5.84
N VAL A 6 20.79 26.07 6.87
CA VAL A 6 20.52 24.63 6.77
C VAL A 6 19.36 24.22 7.64
N ASN A 7 18.40 23.49 7.05
CA ASN A 7 17.26 22.91 7.75
C ASN A 7 17.76 21.89 8.79
N LEU A 8 18.02 22.37 10.02
CA LEU A 8 18.52 21.56 11.14
C LEU A 8 17.63 20.34 11.38
N GLY A 9 16.31 20.49 11.31
CA GLY A 9 15.36 19.39 11.52
C GLY A 9 15.56 18.21 10.58
N LYS A 10 15.89 18.47 9.30
CA LYS A 10 16.14 17.41 8.31
C LYS A 10 17.48 16.68 8.56
N ARG A 11 18.44 17.34 9.20
CA ARG A 11 19.75 16.74 9.52
C ARG A 11 19.74 15.97 10.82
N PHE A 12 19.06 16.47 11.85
CA PHE A 12 18.87 15.74 13.11
C PHE A 12 18.01 14.49 12.93
N THR A 13 17.02 14.53 12.04
CA THR A 13 16.26 13.33 11.67
C THR A 13 17.13 12.31 10.94
N ALA A 14 18.01 12.75 10.01
CA ALA A 14 18.98 11.85 9.39
C ALA A 14 19.93 11.21 10.41
N LEU A 15 20.51 11.99 11.32
CA LEU A 15 21.36 11.47 12.40
C LEU A 15 20.61 10.52 13.34
N GLY A 16 19.35 10.82 13.66
CA GLY A 16 18.50 9.93 14.45
C GLY A 16 18.24 8.60 13.76
N VAL A 17 17.98 8.62 12.44
CA VAL A 17 17.80 7.41 11.64
C VAL A 17 19.10 6.61 11.58
N ASP A 18 20.26 7.25 11.35
CA ASP A 18 21.56 6.58 11.34
C ASP A 18 21.87 5.92 12.70
N LEU A 19 21.55 6.60 13.81
CA LEU A 19 21.70 6.05 15.16
C LEU A 19 20.78 4.84 15.39
N ILE A 20 19.54 4.88 14.90
CA ILE A 20 18.60 3.77 14.97
C ILE A 20 19.13 2.58 14.14
N ILE A 21 19.61 2.82 12.92
CA ILE A 21 20.20 1.78 12.07
C ILE A 21 21.42 1.15 12.74
N LEU A 22 22.30 1.94 13.33
CA LEU A 22 23.44 1.45 14.10
C LEU A 22 23.00 0.62 15.32
N GLY A 23 21.97 1.06 16.05
CA GLY A 23 21.38 0.31 17.16
C GLY A 23 20.81 -1.05 16.73
N ILE A 24 20.15 -1.10 15.57
CA ILE A 24 19.66 -2.35 14.96
C ILE A 24 20.84 -3.24 14.55
N PHE A 25 21.91 -2.67 13.99
CA PHE A 25 23.08 -3.42 13.55
C PHE A 25 23.89 -4.03 14.69
N LEU A 26 24.02 -3.30 15.81
CA LEU A 26 24.77 -3.73 16.99
C LEU A 26 23.98 -4.71 17.86
N SER A 27 22.64 -4.68 17.81
CA SER A 27 21.79 -5.53 18.63
C SER A 27 21.48 -6.88 17.95
N PRO A 28 22.06 -8.01 18.41
CA PRO A 28 21.77 -9.33 17.84
C PRO A 28 20.31 -9.74 18.04
N SER A 29 19.66 -9.27 19.10
CA SER A 29 18.24 -9.55 19.38
C SER A 29 17.31 -8.92 18.33
N ILE A 30 17.59 -7.68 17.91
CA ILE A 30 16.77 -7.01 16.89
C ILE A 30 17.00 -7.65 15.52
N LYS A 31 18.23 -8.05 15.20
CA LYS A 31 18.51 -8.83 13.97
C LYS A 31 17.72 -10.14 13.94
N ASN A 32 17.67 -10.88 15.05
CA ASN A 32 16.89 -12.12 15.11
C ASN A 32 15.37 -11.89 14.98
N ILE A 33 14.85 -10.76 15.46
CA ILE A 33 13.45 -10.40 15.30
C ILE A 33 13.15 -10.01 13.84
N LEU A 34 14.02 -9.20 13.22
CA LEU A 34 13.85 -8.78 11.82
C LEU A 34 14.12 -9.91 10.81
N SER A 35 14.98 -10.88 11.13
CA SER A 35 15.24 -12.05 10.28
C SER A 35 14.16 -13.14 10.39
N ASN A 36 13.18 -12.96 11.26
CA ASN A 36 12.08 -13.90 11.39
C ASN A 36 11.27 -13.96 10.08
N SER A 37 10.89 -15.17 9.68
CA SER A 37 10.16 -15.45 8.43
C SER A 37 8.90 -14.61 8.29
N PHE A 38 8.25 -14.29 9.42
CA PHE A 38 7.09 -13.37 9.44
C PHE A 38 7.48 -11.96 8.97
N PHE A 39 8.52 -11.35 9.55
CA PHE A 39 8.92 -9.97 9.21
C PHE A 39 9.43 -9.87 7.76
N LEU A 40 10.16 -10.87 7.28
CA LEU A 40 10.61 -10.96 5.89
C LEU A 40 9.43 -11.13 4.91
N TRP A 41 8.42 -11.91 5.29
CA TRP A 41 7.20 -12.06 4.51
C TRP A 41 6.40 -10.75 4.43
N PHE A 42 6.28 -10.02 5.54
CA PHE A 42 5.70 -8.67 5.55
C PHE A 42 6.50 -7.71 4.67
N GLY A 43 7.83 -7.77 4.74
CA GLY A 43 8.73 -6.97 3.89
C GLY A 43 8.49 -7.22 2.40
N ARG A 44 8.40 -8.48 1.97
CA ARG A 44 8.12 -8.86 0.57
C ARG A 44 6.76 -8.33 0.08
N ASN A 45 5.75 -8.33 0.94
CA ASN A 45 4.41 -7.83 0.58
C ASN A 45 4.24 -6.32 0.78
N SER A 46 5.18 -5.63 1.43
CA SER A 46 5.06 -4.21 1.80
C SER A 46 4.88 -3.27 0.61
N PHE A 47 5.55 -3.56 -0.52
CA PHE A 47 5.43 -2.75 -1.74
C PHE A 47 4.02 -2.83 -2.34
N ALA A 48 3.48 -4.05 -2.47
CA ALA A 48 2.13 -4.25 -2.95
C ALA A 48 1.10 -3.59 -2.03
N VAL A 49 1.26 -3.73 -0.70
CA VAL A 49 0.43 -3.01 0.28
C VAL A 49 0.48 -1.50 0.06
N TYR A 50 1.67 -0.93 -0.17
CA TYR A 50 1.81 0.51 -0.42
C TYR A 50 1.08 0.96 -1.69
N LEU A 51 1.01 0.15 -2.74
CA LEU A 51 0.22 0.50 -3.93
C LEU A 51 -1.28 0.38 -3.68
N THR A 52 -1.71 -0.67 -2.98
CA THR A 52 -3.14 -0.98 -2.82
C THR A 52 -3.80 -0.23 -1.66
N HIS A 53 -3.06 0.19 -0.63
CA HIS A 53 -3.66 0.83 0.54
C HIS A 53 -4.41 2.11 0.19
N GLY A 54 -3.87 2.94 -0.71
CA GLY A 54 -4.45 4.25 -1.05
C GLY A 54 -5.79 4.14 -1.76
N THR A 55 -5.93 3.16 -2.67
CA THR A 55 -7.20 2.89 -3.36
C THR A 55 -8.19 2.19 -2.43
N LEU A 56 -7.74 1.20 -1.64
CA LEU A 56 -8.57 0.49 -0.66
C LEU A 56 -9.03 1.37 0.50
N LEU A 57 -8.28 2.42 0.87
CA LEU A 57 -8.74 3.43 1.83
C LEU A 57 -9.98 4.15 1.28
N LYS A 58 -9.90 4.63 0.04
CA LYS A 58 -10.97 5.43 -0.59
C LYS A 58 -12.22 4.64 -0.92
N THR A 59 -12.07 3.36 -1.28
CA THR A 59 -13.20 2.52 -1.66
C THR A 59 -13.67 1.67 -0.48
N VAL A 60 -12.84 0.73 -0.01
CA VAL A 60 -13.23 -0.28 0.98
C VAL A 60 -13.38 0.31 2.38
N LEU A 61 -12.40 1.09 2.88
CA LEU A 61 -12.50 1.63 4.24
C LEU A 61 -13.62 2.67 4.33
N THR A 62 -13.72 3.58 3.36
CA THR A 62 -14.84 4.52 3.28
C THR A 62 -16.17 3.77 3.20
N TYR A 63 -16.28 2.73 2.37
CA TYR A 63 -17.50 1.93 2.31
C TYR A 63 -17.81 1.23 3.64
N MET A 64 -16.81 0.71 4.35
CA MET A 64 -17.01 0.06 5.65
C MET A 64 -17.40 1.04 6.77
N ILE A 65 -16.82 2.25 6.80
CA ILE A 65 -17.10 3.25 7.83
C ILE A 65 -18.46 3.93 7.59
N TYR A 66 -18.80 4.19 6.33
CA TYR A 66 -19.99 4.93 5.96
C TYR A 66 -21.17 4.04 5.59
N GLY A 67 -20.94 2.75 5.30
CA GLY A 67 -21.87 1.62 5.42
C GLY A 67 -23.13 1.60 4.54
N ASN A 68 -23.60 2.73 4.03
CA ASN A 68 -24.91 2.83 3.41
C ASN A 68 -24.81 3.27 1.95
N ILE A 69 -25.14 2.33 1.06
CA ILE A 69 -25.73 2.60 -0.27
C ILE A 69 -27.11 3.29 -0.12
N THR A 70 -27.66 3.40 1.08
CA THR A 70 -28.99 3.97 1.36
C THR A 70 -29.04 5.49 1.49
N GLY A 71 -28.04 6.19 0.95
CA GLY A 71 -28.12 7.62 0.71
C GLY A 71 -28.51 7.83 -0.74
N GLU A 72 -29.72 7.47 -1.13
CA GLU A 72 -30.29 7.88 -2.42
C GLU A 72 -30.31 9.42 -2.41
N PRO A 73 -29.40 10.13 -3.11
CA PRO A 73 -29.35 11.60 -3.07
C PRO A 73 -30.61 12.25 -3.65
N TRP A 74 -31.42 11.44 -4.32
CA TRP A 74 -32.62 11.81 -5.07
C TRP A 74 -33.92 11.59 -4.27
N VAL A 75 -33.88 10.99 -3.08
CA VAL A 75 -35.09 10.84 -2.26
C VAL A 75 -35.17 11.99 -1.25
N VAL A 76 -35.97 12.99 -1.64
CA VAL A 76 -36.34 14.11 -0.78
C VAL A 76 -37.26 13.61 0.32
N THR A 77 -36.74 13.55 1.55
CA THR A 77 -37.58 13.34 2.73
C THR A 77 -38.37 14.61 3.03
N LYS A 78 -39.70 14.55 2.99
CA LYS A 78 -40.58 15.64 3.44
C LYS A 78 -40.73 15.59 4.96
N ASN A 79 -40.46 16.73 5.62
CA ASN A 79 -40.83 16.91 7.03
C ASN A 79 -42.37 17.00 7.18
N GLU A 80 -42.88 16.85 8.41
CA GLU A 80 -44.31 16.99 8.77
C GLU A 80 -44.94 18.37 8.43
N LYS A 81 -44.13 19.33 7.98
CA LYS A 81 -44.56 20.65 7.48
C LYS A 81 -44.54 20.79 5.95
N GLY A 82 -44.27 19.71 5.20
CA GLY A 82 -44.33 19.70 3.73
C GLY A 82 -43.17 20.38 3.02
N GLU A 83 -42.11 20.76 3.73
CA GLU A 83 -40.90 21.35 3.16
C GLU A 83 -39.89 20.26 2.78
N ASP A 84 -39.29 20.44 1.59
CA ASP A 84 -38.27 19.56 1.03
C ASP A 84 -36.94 19.81 1.74
N VAL A 85 -36.59 18.95 2.70
CA VAL A 85 -35.30 19.00 3.40
C VAL A 85 -34.32 18.01 2.78
N LEU A 86 -33.14 18.51 2.43
CA LEU A 86 -31.98 17.68 2.10
C LEU A 86 -31.75 16.68 3.24
N PRO A 87 -31.62 15.37 2.94
CA PRO A 87 -31.46 14.36 3.98
C PRO A 87 -30.24 14.69 4.85
N PRO A 88 -30.29 14.40 6.17
CA PRO A 88 -29.20 14.68 7.09
C PRO A 88 -27.92 14.01 6.56
N TRP A 89 -26.89 14.83 6.35
CA TRP A 89 -25.57 14.40 5.89
C TRP A 89 -25.11 13.18 6.69
N PHE A 90 -24.74 12.11 5.95
CA PHE A 90 -24.24 10.82 6.43
C PHE A 90 -23.78 10.83 7.91
N PRO A 91 -24.56 10.26 8.84
CA PRO A 91 -24.11 10.17 10.22
C PRO A 91 -22.84 9.32 10.26
N ARG A 92 -21.74 9.90 10.76
CA ARG A 92 -20.48 9.18 10.97
C ARG A 92 -20.79 7.93 11.81
N GLY A 93 -20.43 6.75 11.31
CA GLY A 93 -20.56 5.52 12.07
C GLY A 93 -19.95 5.69 13.47
N SER A 94 -20.65 5.18 14.49
CA SER A 94 -20.22 5.24 15.89
C SER A 94 -18.73 4.90 16.04
N PRO A 95 -17.97 5.53 16.96
CA PRO A 95 -16.54 5.25 17.17
C PRO A 95 -16.21 3.75 17.34
N GLY A 96 -17.15 2.94 17.83
CA GLY A 96 -17.00 1.49 17.91
C GLY A 96 -16.94 0.78 16.55
N VAL A 97 -17.67 1.26 15.55
CA VAL A 97 -17.61 0.74 14.17
C VAL A 97 -16.22 1.01 13.59
N PHE A 98 -15.68 2.20 13.80
CA PHE A 98 -14.32 2.55 13.36
C PHE A 98 -13.26 1.62 13.96
N ALA A 99 -13.36 1.32 15.26
CA ALA A 99 -12.42 0.45 15.96
C ALA A 99 -12.43 -1.00 15.43
N ILE A 100 -13.59 -1.51 14.99
CA ILE A 100 -13.73 -2.86 14.42
C ILE A 100 -13.37 -2.86 12.93
N CYS A 101 -13.68 -1.80 12.20
CA CYS A 101 -13.42 -1.70 10.77
C CYS A 101 -11.92 -1.63 10.44
N ILE A 102 -11.10 -0.96 11.26
CA ILE A 102 -9.64 -0.87 11.03
C ILE A 102 -8.95 -2.24 10.96
N PRO A 103 -9.08 -3.14 11.96
CA PRO A 103 -8.41 -4.44 11.90
C PRO A 103 -8.92 -5.30 10.74
N ILE A 104 -10.23 -5.27 10.46
CA ILE A 104 -10.81 -5.98 9.31
C ILE A 104 -10.23 -5.43 7.99
N TRP A 105 -10.17 -4.11 7.85
CA TRP A 105 -9.59 -3.48 6.67
C TRP A 105 -8.12 -3.82 6.50
N LEU A 106 -7.33 -3.85 7.59
CA LEU A 106 -5.93 -4.29 7.53
C LEU A 106 -5.80 -5.73 7.02
N VAL A 107 -6.63 -6.65 7.50
CA VAL A 107 -6.65 -8.03 6.99
C VAL A 107 -6.96 -8.06 5.49
N ILE A 108 -7.97 -7.30 5.04
CA ILE A 108 -8.32 -7.21 3.63
C ILE A 108 -7.14 -6.69 2.81
N VAL A 109 -6.52 -5.57 3.21
CA VAL A 109 -5.37 -4.99 2.49
C VAL A 109 -4.22 -5.99 2.39
N TYR A 110 -3.91 -6.71 3.46
CA TYR A 110 -2.85 -7.71 3.44
C TYR A 110 -3.19 -8.91 2.56
N THR A 111 -4.45 -9.36 2.54
CA THR A 111 -4.88 -10.43 1.61
C THR A 111 -4.76 -9.99 0.16
N VAL A 112 -5.26 -8.80 -0.19
CA VAL A 112 -5.16 -8.25 -1.54
C VAL A 112 -3.71 -8.07 -1.96
N ALA A 113 -2.85 -7.58 -1.06
CA ALA A 113 -1.42 -7.45 -1.34
C ALA A 113 -0.74 -8.80 -1.56
N HIS A 114 -1.10 -9.83 -0.79
CA HIS A 114 -0.59 -11.19 -1.01
C HIS A 114 -1.02 -11.76 -2.36
N PHE A 115 -2.27 -11.53 -2.77
CA PHE A 115 -2.72 -11.87 -4.12
C PHE A 115 -1.95 -11.07 -5.17
N TRP A 116 -1.73 -9.77 -4.96
CA TRP A 116 -0.98 -8.93 -5.89
C TRP A 116 0.45 -9.44 -6.11
N THR A 117 1.20 -9.71 -5.04
CA THR A 117 2.56 -10.25 -5.17
C THR A 117 2.59 -11.63 -5.81
N THR A 118 1.57 -12.45 -5.60
CA THR A 118 1.51 -13.79 -6.21
C THR A 118 1.21 -13.72 -7.71
N TYR A 119 0.27 -12.88 -8.14
CA TYR A 119 -0.23 -12.87 -9.51
C TYR A 119 0.44 -11.81 -10.39
N VAL A 120 0.57 -10.58 -9.87
CA VAL A 120 1.07 -9.43 -10.64
C VAL A 120 2.59 -9.46 -10.73
N ASP A 121 3.31 -9.69 -9.63
CA ASP A 121 4.78 -9.76 -9.70
C ASP A 121 5.22 -10.96 -10.55
N SER A 122 4.60 -12.13 -10.39
CA SER A 122 4.84 -13.30 -11.24
C SER A 122 4.47 -13.06 -12.71
N PHE A 123 3.51 -12.17 -13.00
CA PHE A 123 3.19 -11.79 -14.37
C PHE A 123 4.26 -10.87 -14.95
N CYS A 124 4.69 -9.84 -14.23
CA CYS A 124 5.83 -9.00 -14.62
C CYS A 124 7.08 -9.83 -14.89
N ALA A 125 7.40 -10.80 -14.01
CA ALA A 125 8.52 -11.70 -14.21
C ALA A 125 8.42 -12.49 -15.53
N ARG A 126 7.24 -13.05 -15.83
CA ARG A 126 6.99 -13.79 -17.08
C ARG A 126 7.07 -12.90 -18.33
N VAL A 127 6.59 -11.66 -18.25
CA VAL A 127 6.67 -10.71 -19.36
C VAL A 127 8.13 -10.31 -19.60
N THR A 128 8.90 -10.04 -18.56
CA THR A 128 10.33 -9.75 -18.66
C THR A 128 11.08 -10.91 -19.30
N GLN A 129 10.84 -12.16 -18.85
CA GLN A 129 11.46 -13.34 -19.46
C GLN A 129 11.09 -13.50 -20.94
N ARG A 130 9.86 -13.17 -21.33
CA ARG A 130 9.47 -13.18 -22.75
C ARG A 130 10.17 -12.11 -23.57
N LEU A 131 10.35 -10.91 -23.01
CA LEU A 131 11.10 -9.83 -23.65
C LEU A 131 12.59 -10.17 -23.75
N GLU A 132 13.15 -10.77 -22.71
CA GLU A 132 14.53 -11.25 -22.68
C GLU A 132 14.77 -12.28 -23.79
N ASN A 133 13.93 -13.31 -23.87
CA ASN A 133 14.01 -14.30 -24.94
C ASN A 133 13.85 -13.65 -26.32
N LEU A 134 12.88 -12.75 -26.51
CA LEU A 134 12.67 -12.07 -27.79
C LEU A 134 13.89 -11.22 -28.20
N ALA A 135 14.52 -10.53 -27.25
CA ALA A 135 15.67 -9.68 -27.50
C ALA A 135 16.92 -10.52 -27.82
N PHE A 136 17.22 -11.55 -27.03
CA PHE A 136 18.43 -12.36 -27.20
C PHE A 136 18.34 -13.39 -28.33
N GLU A 137 17.15 -13.88 -28.66
CA GLU A 137 16.94 -14.75 -29.83
C GLU A 137 17.18 -13.97 -31.13
N SER A 138 16.85 -12.67 -31.15
CA SER A 138 17.15 -11.78 -32.28
C SER A 138 18.64 -11.42 -32.46
N ASP A 139 19.46 -11.54 -31.40
CA ASP A 139 20.91 -11.32 -31.44
C ASP A 139 21.69 -12.61 -31.81
N ASN A 140 21.19 -13.77 -31.39
CA ASN A 140 21.80 -15.05 -31.71
C ASN A 140 21.61 -15.40 -33.21
N GLU A 141 20.45 -15.08 -33.79
CA GLU A 141 20.18 -15.28 -35.22
C GLU A 141 21.05 -14.37 -36.11
N LYS A 142 21.39 -13.15 -35.64
CA LYS A 142 22.29 -12.23 -36.35
C LYS A 142 23.76 -12.62 -36.24
N THR A 143 24.16 -13.23 -35.13
CA THR A 143 25.55 -13.69 -34.95
C THR A 143 25.86 -14.94 -35.78
N GLN A 144 24.86 -15.80 -36.03
CA GLN A 144 25.02 -17.02 -36.82
C GLN A 144 25.04 -16.80 -38.35
N GLN A 145 24.68 -15.60 -38.83
CA GLN A 145 24.64 -15.25 -40.26
C GLN A 145 25.92 -14.60 -40.80
N LEU A 146 27.02 -14.52 -40.04
CA LEU A 146 28.31 -14.10 -40.58
C LEU A 146 29.01 -15.31 -41.23
N PRO A 147 29.07 -15.41 -42.58
CA PRO A 147 29.91 -16.40 -43.22
C PRO A 147 31.38 -16.09 -42.92
N ARG A 148 32.15 -17.12 -42.56
CA ARG A 148 33.61 -17.06 -42.45
C ARG A 148 34.27 -16.77 -43.81
#